data_AF-A0A4Y2VL15-F1
#
_entry.id   AF-A0A4Y2VL15-F1
#
_cell.length_a   1.000
_cell.length_b   1.000
_cell.length_c   1.000
_cell.angle_alpha   90.00
_cell.angle_beta   90.00
_cell.angle_gamma   90.00
#
_symmetry.space_group_name_H-M   'P 1'
#
loop_
_entity.id
_entity.type
_entity.pdbx_description
1 polymer ?
#
loop_
_entity_poly.entity_id
_entity_poly.type
_entity_poly.pdbx_seq_one_letter_code
_entity_poly.pdbx_strand_id
1 'polypeptide(L)' 'DFWLWDHLKDVVYGGPIANLAELKNHITQHIHNIATETFRYVVELAVLRFQIIGENGGQHIEHFLSKSKPNSCS' A
#
# COMPACT_ATOMS: atom_id res chain seq x y z
N ASP A 1 -1.53 5.60 1.22
CA ASP A 1 -2.31 4.54 1.91
C ASP A 1 -1.35 3.56 2.56
N PHE A 2 -1.68 3.06 3.76
CA PHE A 2 -0.81 2.16 4.52
C PHE A 2 -0.42 0.90 3.73
N TRP A 3 -1.37 0.35 2.96
CA TRP A 3 -1.15 -0.85 2.16
C TRP A 3 -0.09 -0.68 1.08
N LEU A 4 -0.12 0.44 0.34
CA LEU A 4 0.84 0.69 -0.74
C LEU A 4 2.26 0.84 -0.18
N TRP A 5 2.41 1.49 0.97
CA TRP A 5 3.69 1.64 1.62
C TRP A 5 4.23 0.30 2.13
N ASP A 6 3.39 -0.50 2.81
CA ASP A 6 3.77 -1.83 3.29
C ASP A 6 4.18 -2.74 2.13
N HIS A 7 3.42 -2.74 1.03
CA HIS A 7 3.75 -3.49 -0.18
C HIS A 7 5.09 -3.06 -0.79
N LEU A 8 5.32 -1.76 -0.96
CA LEU A 8 6.58 -1.25 -1.50
C LEU A 8 7.75 -1.61 -0.59
N LYS A 9 7.57 -1.57 0.72
CA LYS A 9 8.61 -1.93 1.68
C LYS A 9 8.97 -3.41 1.54
N ASP A 10 7.99 -4.31 1.51
CA ASP A 10 8.25 -5.75 1.40
C ASP A 10 9.00 -6.10 0.10
N VAL A 11 8.62 -5.45 -1.00
CA VAL A 11 9.21 -5.71 -2.32
C VAL A 11 10.59 -5.08 -2.46
N VAL A 12 10.76 -3.82 -2.06
CA VAL A 12 12.03 -3.08 -2.19
C VAL A 12 13.11 -3.66 -1.28
N TYR A 13 12.75 -4.05 -0.05
CA TYR A 13 13.70 -4.57 0.95
C TYR A 13 13.76 -6.11 1.00
N GLY A 14 12.98 -6.81 0.17
CA GLY A 14 12.96 -8.28 0.15
C GLY A 14 14.23 -8.93 -0.41
N GLY A 15 15.08 -8.15 -1.09
CA GLY A 15 16.36 -8.60 -1.65
C GLY A 15 17.57 -7.87 -1.06
N PRO A 16 18.79 -8.39 -1.24
CA PRO A 16 20.01 -7.70 -0.85
C PRO A 16 20.15 -6.37 -1.61
N ILE A 17 20.47 -5.31 -0.88
CA ILE A 17 20.70 -3.96 -1.41
C ILE A 17 22.15 -3.60 -1.06
N ALA A 18 23.03 -3.52 -2.06
CA ALA A 18 24.45 -3.28 -1.82
C ALA A 18 24.77 -1.80 -1.65
N ASN A 19 23.99 -0.91 -2.26
CA ASN A 19 24.24 0.53 -2.23
C ASN A 19 22.97 1.37 -2.49
N LEU A 20 23.11 2.69 -2.33
CA LEU A 20 22.01 3.64 -2.52
C LEU A 20 21.50 3.71 -3.97
N ALA A 21 22.36 3.48 -4.97
CA ALA A 21 21.95 3.53 -6.37
C ALA A 21 21.04 2.34 -6.72
N GLU A 22 21.37 1.15 -6.22
CA GLU A 22 20.52 -0.04 -6.33
C GLU A 22 19.17 0.16 -5.64
N LEU A 23 19.16 0.72 -4.43
CA LEU A 23 17.91 1.03 -3.72
C LEU A 23 16.99 1.93 -4.55
N LYS A 24 17.55 3.03 -5.09
CA LYS A 24 16.80 3.95 -5.95
C LYS A 24 16.29 3.25 -7.20
N ASN A 25 17.10 2.40 -7.82
CA ASN A 25 16.70 1.64 -9.00
C ASN A 25 15.56 0.66 -8.70
N HIS A 26 15.64 -0.09 -7.59
CA HIS A 26 14.57 -0.98 -7.15
C HIS A 26 13.26 -0.20 -6.93
N ILE A 27 13.30 0.93 -6.23
CA ILE A 27 12.11 1.77 -6.01
C ILE A 27 11.50 2.21 -7.35
N THR A 28 12.33 2.75 -8.26
CA THR A 28 11.85 3.20 -9.57
C THR A 28 11.26 2.07 -10.39
N GLN A 29 11.96 0.93 -10.51
CA GLN A 29 11.47 -0.23 -11.26
C GLN A 29 10.16 -0.77 -10.69
N HIS A 30 10.06 -0.92 -9.36
CA HIS A 30 8.84 -1.44 -8.74
C HIS A 30 7.65 -0.49 -8.90
N ILE A 31 7.84 0.81 -8.77
CA ILE A 31 6.78 1.79 -9.02
C ILE A 31 6.29 1.71 -10.47
N HIS A 32 7.19 1.56 -11.44
CA HIS A 32 6.82 1.41 -12.86
C HIS A 32 6.11 0.09 -13.17
N ASN A 33 6.38 -0.97 -12.40
CA ASN A 33 5.73 -2.27 -12.57
C ASN A 33 4.36 -2.36 -11.89
N ILE A 34 4.02 -1.42 -11.00
CA ILE A 34 2.68 -1.37 -10.39
C ILE A 34 1.70 -0.91 -11.46
N ALA A 35 0.64 -1.70 -11.66
CA ALA A 35 -0.43 -1.37 -12.59
C ALA A 35 -1.11 -0.05 -12.19
N THR A 36 -1.40 0.81 -13.16
CA THR A 36 -2.08 2.10 -12.94
C THR A 36 -3.43 1.90 -12.23
N GLU A 37 -4.11 0.78 -12.51
CA GLU A 37 -5.35 0.37 -11.85
C GLU A 37 -5.18 0.17 -10.35
N THR A 38 -4.02 -0.34 -9.90
CA THR A 38 -3.70 -0.49 -8.48
C THR A 38 -3.57 0.87 -7.80
N PHE A 39 -2.91 1.84 -8.44
CA PHE A 39 -2.85 3.20 -7.89
C PHE A 39 -4.24 3.84 -7.77
N ARG A 40 -5.08 3.68 -8.80
CA ARG A 40 -6.46 4.14 -8.77
C ARG A 40 -7.24 3.51 -7.61
N TYR A 41 -7.17 2.19 -7.45
CA TYR A 41 -7.83 1.48 -6.36
C TYR A 41 -7.37 1.97 -4.97
N VAL A 42 -6.07 2.20 -4.80
CA VAL A 42 -5.50 2.72 -3.55
C VAL A 42 -6.04 4.11 -3.21
N VAL A 43 -6.22 4.98 -4.23
CA VAL A 43 -6.81 6.32 -4.03
C VAL A 43 -8.29 6.21 -3.66
N GLU A 44 -9.05 5.38 -4.36
CA GLU A 44 -10.47 5.13 -4.04
C GLU A 44 -10.64 4.59 -2.61
N LEU A 45 -9.77 3.66 -2.20
CA LEU A 45 -9.75 3.10 -0.85
C LEU A 45 -9.42 4.17 0.20
N ALA A 46 -8.49 5.07 -0.07
CA ALA A 46 -8.17 6.18 0.84
C ALA A 46 -9.36 7.13 1.02
N VAL A 47 -10.08 7.46 -0.06
CA VAL A 47 -11.30 8.28 0.00
C VAL A 47 -12.37 7.60 0.84
N LEU A 48 -12.62 6.31 0.61
CA LEU A 48 -13.58 5.53 1.41
C LEU A 48 -13.21 5.52 2.90
N ARG A 49 -11.93 5.32 3.22
CA ARG A 49 -11.43 5.35 4.60
C ARG A 49 -11.68 6.70 5.26
N PHE A 50 -11.45 7.81 4.56
CA PHE A 50 -11.72 9.14 5.12
C PHE A 50 -13.21 9.37 5.36
N GLN A 51 -14.09 8.86 4.51
CA GLN A 51 -15.54 8.93 4.74
C GLN A 51 -15.93 8.17 6.00
N ILE A 52 -15.45 6.93 6.15
CA ILE A 52 -15.71 6.09 7.34
C ILE A 52 -15.14 6.74 8.62
N ILE A 53 -13.96 7.36 8.56
CA ILE A 53 -13.40 8.11 9.70
C ILE A 53 -14.29 9.29 10.07
N GLY A 54 -14.79 10.03 9.08
CA GLY A 54 -15.72 11.14 9.30
C GLY A 54 -17.03 10.70 9.95
N GLU A 55 -17.60 9.59 9.49
CA GLU A 55 -18.83 8.99 10.05
C GLU A 55 -18.63 8.47 11.48
N ASN A 56 -17.43 7.94 11.80
CA ASN A 56 -17.10 7.41 13.12
C ASN A 56 -16.49 8.46 14.07
N GLY A 57 -16.66 9.75 13.79
CA GLY A 57 -16.19 10.83 14.68
C GLY A 57 -14.67 10.85 14.87
N GLY A 58 -13.91 10.42 13.87
CA GLY A 58 -12.45 10.42 13.92
C GLY A 58 -11.83 9.20 14.61
N GLN A 59 -12.62 8.19 14.98
CA GLN A 59 -12.11 6.99 15.64
C GLN A 59 -11.29 6.08 14.69
N HIS A 60 -10.49 5.22 15.31
CA HIS A 60 -9.71 4.16 14.69
C HIS A 60 -10.57 3.20 13.87
N ILE A 61 -10.27 3.04 12.57
CA ILE A 61 -11.08 2.26 11.62
C ILE A 61 -10.50 0.88 11.27
N GLU A 62 -9.43 0.45 11.93
CA GLU A 62 -8.73 -0.81 11.65
C GLU A 62 -9.67 -2.03 11.76
N HIS A 63 -10.66 -1.96 12.65
CA HIS A 63 -11.69 -2.99 12.82
C HIS A 63 -12.65 -3.10 11.62
N PHE A 64 -12.84 -2.02 10.85
CA PHE A 64 -13.58 -2.06 9.58
C PHE A 64 -12.72 -2.60 8.42
N LEU A 65 -11.39 -2.47 8.52
CA LEU A 65 -10.43 -2.82 7.47
C LEU A 65 -9.92 -4.27 7.54
N SER A 66 -10.05 -4.96 8.67
CA SER A 66 -9.63 -6.37 8.82
C SER A 66 -10.35 -7.34 7.87
N LYS A 67 -11.49 -6.92 7.29
CA LYS A 67 -12.27 -7.71 6.31
C LYS A 67 -11.86 -7.49 4.84
N SER A 68 -11.01 -6.51 4.54
CA SER A 68 -10.66 -6.15 3.16
C SER A 68 -9.26 -6.61 2.72
N LYS A 69 -8.57 -7.41 3.52
CA LYS A 69 -7.32 -8.05 3.07
C LYS A 69 -7.72 -9.05 1.97
N PRO A 70 -7.30 -8.88 0.70
CA PRO A 70 -7.49 -9.95 -0.25
C PRO A 70 -6.73 -11.14 0.33
N ASN A 71 -7.42 -12.27 0.43
CA ASN A 71 -6.86 -13.52 0.91
C ASN A 71 -5.45 -13.64 0.33
N SER A 72 -4.44 -13.60 1.20
CA SER A 72 -3.13 -14.07 0.85
C SER A 72 -3.33 -15.53 0.47
N CYS A 73 -3.43 -15.79 -0.83
CA CYS A 73 -3.39 -17.15 -1.35
C CYS A 73 -2.07 -17.75 -0.88
N SER A 74 -2.20 -18.77 -0.05
CA SER A 74 -1.21 -19.79 0.24
C SER A 74 -1.98 -21.11 0.23
#